data_AF-A0A0W0ZGA6-F1
#
_entry.id   AF-A0A0W0ZGA6-F1
#
_cell.length_a   1.000
_cell.length_b   1.000
_cell.length_c   1.000
_cell.angle_alpha   90.00
_cell.angle_beta   90.00
_cell.angle_gamma   90.00
#
_symmetry.space_group_name_H-M   'P 1'
#
loop_
_entity.id
_entity.type
_entity.pdbx_description
1 polymer ?
#
loop_
_entity_poly.entity_id
_entity_poly.type
_entity_poly.pdbx_seq_one_letter_code
_entity_poly.pdbx_strand_id
1 'polypeptide(L)' 'MFFWLLRLLFVVSGSITSWFVAHDELKFPIVQMVISVILFTLIIFIIAFWPELKGWYKRIRKGHH' A
#
# COMPACT_ATOMS: atom_id res chain seq x y z
N MET A 1 -15.79 11.87 5.64
CA MET A 1 -15.49 11.17 4.36
C MET A 1 -14.06 10.63 4.33
N PHE A 2 -13.02 11.45 4.55
CA PHE A 2 -11.59 11.03 4.57
C PHE A 2 -11.26 9.89 5.56
N PHE A 3 -11.93 9.88 6.72
CA PHE A 3 -11.75 8.85 7.74
C PHE A 3 -12.14 7.43 7.28
N TRP A 4 -13.05 7.32 6.31
CA TRP A 4 -13.47 6.01 5.78
C TRP A 4 -12.40 5.39 4.87
N LEU A 5 -11.67 6.22 4.12
CA LEU A 5 -10.54 5.78 3.29
C LEU A 5 -9.40 5.23 4.16
N LEU A 6 -9.03 5.94 5.23
CA LEU A 6 -8.04 5.48 6.19
C LEU A 6 -8.45 4.17 6.87
N ARG A 7 -9.75 3.99 7.15
CA ARG A 7 -10.30 2.76 7.74
C ARG A 7 -10.18 1.57 6.80
N LEU A 8 -10.53 1.75 5.53
CA LEU A 8 -10.40 0.72 4.49
C LEU A 8 -8.93 0.33 4.31
N LEU A 9 -8.03 1.31 4.39
CA LEU A 9 -6.59 1.09 4.39
C LEU A 9 -6.09 0.25 5.55
N PHE A 10 -6.56 0.56 6.76
CA PHE A 10 -6.20 -0.16 7.97
C PHE A 10 -6.71 -1.60 7.94
N VAL A 11 -7.92 -1.81 7.41
CA VAL A 11 -8.50 -3.14 7.21
C VAL A 11 -7.64 -3.95 6.24
N VAL A 12 -7.29 -3.38 5.09
CA VAL A 12 -6.44 -4.06 4.08
C VAL A 12 -5.04 -4.34 4.65
N SER A 13 -4.45 -3.40 5.39
CA SER A 13 -3.16 -3.59 6.05
C SER A 13 -3.19 -4.74 7.07
N GLY A 14 -4.24 -4.81 7.89
CA GLY A 14 -4.44 -5.90 8.85
C GLY A 14 -4.60 -7.26 8.16
N SER A 15 -5.37 -7.31 7.07
CA SER A 15 -5.55 -8.54 6.28
C SER A 15 -4.24 -9.01 5.63
N ILE A 16 -3.47 -8.10 5.02
CA ILE A 16 -2.16 -8.42 4.42
C ILE A 16 -1.19 -8.91 5.50
N THR A 17 -1.12 -8.21 6.63
CA THR A 17 -0.27 -8.62 7.77
C THR A 17 -0.60 -10.03 8.25
N SER A 18 -1.89 -10.35 8.36
CA SER A 18 -2.36 -11.69 8.77
C SER A 18 -2.04 -12.80 7.75
N TRP A 19 -1.73 -12.46 6.50
CA TRP A 19 -1.25 -13.41 5.50
C TRP A 19 0.27 -13.59 5.53
N PHE A 20 1.03 -12.57 5.95
CA PHE A 20 2.50 -12.63 5.99
C PHE A 20 3.05 -13.11 7.34
N VAL A 21 2.26 -13.09 8.42
CA VAL A 21 2.70 -13.50 9.76
C VAL A 21 1.59 -14.27 10.51
N ALA A 22 1.96 -15.38 11.15
CA ALA A 22 1.06 -16.16 11.99
C ALA A 22 0.68 -15.38 13.27
N HIS A 23 -0.61 -15.38 13.62
CA HIS A 23 -1.19 -14.60 14.72
C HIS A 23 -0.60 -14.86 16.12
N ASP A 24 0.18 -15.94 16.29
CA ASP A 24 0.60 -16.47 17.60
C ASP A 24 1.99 -16.02 18.08
N GLU A 25 2.72 -15.23 17.28
CA GLU A 25 4.04 -14.74 17.73
C GLU A 25 3.95 -13.35 18.36
N LEU A 26 4.65 -13.14 19.48
CA LEU A 26 4.80 -11.83 20.17
C LEU A 26 5.23 -10.68 19.24
N LYS A 27 5.76 -11.03 18.06
CA LYS A 27 6.25 -10.11 17.02
C LYS A 27 5.15 -9.61 16.09
N PHE A 28 3.93 -10.16 16.17
CA PHE A 28 2.77 -9.75 15.37
C PHE A 28 2.54 -8.23 15.36
N PRO A 29 2.46 -7.53 16.52
CA PRO A 29 2.26 -6.08 16.52
C PRO A 29 3.41 -5.29 15.87
N ILE A 30 4.65 -5.77 15.95
CA ILE A 30 5.81 -5.11 15.35
C ILE A 30 5.79 -5.26 13.82
N VAL A 31 5.54 -6.49 13.35
CA VAL A 31 5.45 -6.77 11.91
C VAL A 31 4.23 -6.06 11.30
N GLN A 32 3.10 -6.01 12.01
CA GLN A 32 1.93 -5.24 11.63
C GLN A 32 2.26 -3.74 11.46
N MET A 33 3.03 -3.16 12.38
CA MET A 33 3.43 -1.76 12.29
C MET A 33 4.32 -1.52 11.06
N VAL A 34 5.31 -2.38 10.82
CA VAL A 34 6.21 -2.28 9.65
C VAL A 34 5.43 -2.39 8.33
N ILE A 35 4.56 -3.39 8.21
CA ILE A 35 3.71 -3.58 7.02
C ILE A 35 2.79 -2.38 6.82
N SER A 36 2.21 -1.85 7.91
CA SER A 36 1.36 -0.66 7.85
C SER A 36 2.13 0.54 7.32
N VAL A 37 3.37 0.78 7.77
CA VAL A 37 4.21 1.87 7.27
C VAL A 37 4.54 1.68 5.80
N ILE A 38 4.96 0.48 5.37
CA ILE A 38 5.27 0.18 3.96
C ILE A 38 4.04 0.45 3.08
N LEU A 39 2.87 -0.04 3.49
CA LEU A 39 1.63 0.15 2.74
C LEU A 39 1.31 1.65 2.63
N PHE A 40 1.40 2.38 3.75
CA PHE A 40 1.17 3.81 3.80
C PHE A 40 2.12 4.58 2.88
N THR A 41 3.41 4.28 2.92
CA THR A 41 4.42 4.83 2.03
C THR A 41 4.10 4.53 0.57
N LEU A 42 3.71 3.29 0.25
CA LEU A 42 3.35 2.89 -1.12
C LEU A 42 2.13 3.66 -1.64
N ILE A 43 1.14 3.91 -0.79
CA ILE A 43 -0.05 4.68 -1.15
C ILE A 43 0.28 6.14 -1.38
N ILE A 44 1.03 6.76 -0.46
CA ILE A 44 1.49 8.14 -0.63
C ILE A 44 2.33 8.24 -1.90
N PHE A 45 3.21 7.27 -2.15
CA PHE A 45 4.02 7.20 -3.35
C PHE A 45 3.13 7.13 -4.61
N ILE A 46 2.14 6.24 -4.65
CA ILE A 46 1.21 6.15 -5.79
C ILE A 46 0.43 7.45 -6.00
N ILE A 47 -0.01 8.11 -4.92
CA ILE A 47 -0.75 9.38 -5.01
C ILE A 47 0.15 10.52 -5.47
N ALA A 48 1.32 10.67 -4.86
CA ALA A 48 2.29 11.73 -5.15
C ALA A 48 2.84 11.59 -6.58
N PHE A 49 3.16 10.36 -6.98
CA PHE A 49 3.68 10.05 -8.31
C PHE A 49 2.58 9.69 -9.31
N TRP A 50 1.29 9.78 -8.97
CA TRP A 50 0.17 9.45 -9.87
C TRP A 50 0.25 10.13 -11.26
N PRO A 51 0.53 11.45 -11.36
CA PRO A 51 0.63 12.12 -12.65
C PRO A 51 1.86 11.66 -13.45
N GLU A 52 3.00 11.44 -12.79
CA GLU A 52 4.23 10.96 -13.42
C GLU A 52 4.10 9.49 -13.86
N LEU A 53 3.48 8.63 -13.04
CA LEU A 53 3.16 7.23 -13.36
C LEU A 53 2.21 7.15 -14.57
N LYS A 54 1.16 7.97 -14.63
CA LYS A 54 0.28 8.03 -15.81
C LYS A 54 1.04 8.48 -17.06
N GLY A 55 1.90 9.49 -16.93
CA GLY A 55 2.73 9.99 -18.03
C GLY A 55 3.77 8.97 -18.51
N TRP A 56 4.35 8.20 -17.60
CA TRP A 56 5.30 7.13 -17.89
C TRP A 56 4.62 5.91 -18.51
N TYR A 57 3.48 5.46 -17.95
CA TYR A 57 2.68 4.37 -18.51
C TYR A 57 2.20 4.66 -19.94
N LYS A 58 1.76 5.90 -20.21
CA LYS A 58 1.35 6.32 -21.56
C LYS A 58 2.53 6.36 -22.53
N ARG A 59 3.75 6.70 -22.07
CA ARG A 59 4.97 6.66 -22.87
C ARG A 59 5.41 5.23 -23.20
N ILE A 60 5.38 4.32 -22.22
CA ILE A 60 5.72 2.91 -22.44
C ILE A 60 4.78 2.26 -23.45
N ARG A 61 3.46 2.54 -23.37
CA ARG A 61 2.48 2.00 -24.31
C ARG A 61 2.63 2.56 -25.74
N LYS A 62 3.20 3.74 -25.90
CA LYS A 62 3.42 4.38 -27.22
C LYS A 62 4.71 3.93 -27.91
N GLY A 63 5.66 3.31 -27.20
CA GLY A 63 6.89 2.79 -27.80
C GLY A 63 6.72 1.44 -28.51
N HIS A 64 5.49 0.92 -28.59
CA HIS A 64 5.18 -0.41 -29.13
C HIS A 64 4.25 -0.35 -30.36
N HIS A 65 4.32 0.73 -31.14
CA HIS A 65 3.68 0.89 -32.46
C HIS A 65 4.66 1.50 -33.45
#